data_AF-A0A838TC31-F1
#
_entry.id   AF-A0A838TC31-F1
#
_cell.length_a   1.000
_cell.length_b   1.000
_cell.length_c   1.000
_cell.angle_alpha   90.00
_cell.angle_beta   90.00
_cell.angle_gamma   90.00
#
_symmetry.space_group_name_H-M   'P 1'
#
loop_
_entity.id
_entity.type
_entity.pdbx_description
1 polymer ?
#
loop_
_entity_poly.entity_id
_entity_poly.type
_entity_poly.pdbx_seq_one_letter_code
_entity_poly.pdbx_strand_id
1 'polypeptide(L)' 'MKKNSPKTRLIVAASENDPDMLYATRFFAPDAFIFLEQDGKRTLVLSDLEIDRARRQAEADEILPYSVFE' A
#
# COMPACT_ATOMS: atom_id res chain seq x y z
N MET A 1 29.13 -14.85 1.91
CA MET A 1 28.04 -14.18 1.15
C MET A 1 26.96 -13.76 2.14
N LYS A 2 26.71 -12.46 2.33
CA LYS A 2 25.56 -12.02 3.15
C LYS A 2 24.30 -12.39 2.35
N LYS A 3 23.42 -13.24 2.90
CA LYS A 3 22.06 -13.39 2.36
C LYS A 3 21.41 -12.01 2.46
N ASN A 4 21.03 -11.40 1.34
CA ASN A 4 20.11 -10.28 1.37
C ASN A 4 18.79 -10.83 1.91
N SER A 5 18.49 -10.56 3.18
CA SER A 5 17.13 -10.77 3.70
C SER A 5 16.16 -9.99 2.81
N PRO A 6 14.98 -10.54 2.47
CA PRO A 6 13.96 -9.76 1.78
C PRO A 6 13.73 -8.48 2.59
N LYS A 7 13.89 -7.31 1.93
CA LYS A 7 13.73 -6.02 2.59
C LYS A 7 12.24 -5.78 2.80
N THR A 8 11.80 -5.72 4.05
CA THR A 8 10.47 -5.22 4.39
C THR A 8 10.41 -3.71 4.15
N ARG A 9 9.36 -3.24 3.49
CA ARG A 9 9.11 -1.82 3.22
C ARG A 9 7.73 -1.43 3.72
N LEU A 10 7.67 -0.37 4.51
CA LEU A 10 6.44 0.25 5.00
C LEU A 10 6.44 1.71 4.53
N ILE A 11 5.37 2.12 3.86
CA ILE A 11 5.13 3.51 3.48
C ILE A 11 3.75 3.91 4.04
N VAL A 12 3.68 5.08 4.67
CA VAL A 12 2.43 5.68 5.14
C VAL A 12 2.40 7.10 4.62
N ALA A 13 1.67 7.31 3.52
CA ALA A 13 1.63 8.57 2.83
C ALA A 13 0.37 8.67 1.95
N ALA A 14 0.03 9.88 1.53
CA ALA A 14 -0.89 10.11 0.43
C ALA A 14 -0.10 10.06 -0.88
N SER A 15 -0.44 9.12 -1.76
CA SER A 15 0.21 8.96 -3.07
C SER A 15 0.10 10.18 -4.00
N GLU A 16 -0.83 11.10 -3.75
CA GLU A 16 -0.90 12.39 -4.44
C GLU A 16 0.39 13.20 -4.30
N ASN A 17 1.01 13.15 -3.10
CA ASN A 17 2.17 13.97 -2.75
C ASN A 17 3.43 13.13 -2.46
N ASP A 18 3.34 11.81 -2.59
CA ASP A 18 4.45 10.88 -2.37
C ASP A 18 4.68 10.00 -3.63
N PRO A 19 5.72 10.29 -4.43
CA PRO A 19 5.98 9.56 -5.67
C PRO A 19 6.42 8.11 -5.44
N ASP A 20 7.04 7.80 -4.30
CA ASP A 20 7.44 6.42 -3.96
C ASP A 20 6.19 5.58 -3.66
N MET A 21 5.21 6.16 -2.95
CA MET A 21 3.90 5.55 -2.70
C MET A 21 3.13 5.33 -4.01
N LEU A 22 3.08 6.34 -4.88
CA LEU A 22 2.43 6.21 -6.20
C LEU A 22 3.11 5.14 -7.06
N TYR A 23 4.44 5.09 -7.05
CA TYR A 23 5.20 4.09 -7.79
C TYR A 23 4.96 2.67 -7.25
N ALA A 24 4.96 2.51 -5.92
CA ALA A 24 4.82 1.22 -5.27
C ALA A 24 3.43 0.61 -5.45
N THR A 25 2.39 1.45 -5.60
CA THR A 25 0.99 1.01 -5.52
C THR A 25 0.21 1.21 -6.81
N ARG A 26 0.70 2.03 -7.74
CA ARG A 26 -0.03 2.48 -8.94
C ARG A 26 -1.39 3.10 -8.65
N PHE A 27 -1.60 3.50 -7.41
CA PHE A 27 -2.85 4.06 -6.93
C PHE A 27 -2.64 5.52 -6.58
N PHE A 28 -3.45 6.39 -7.18
CA PHE A 28 -3.44 7.81 -6.89
C PHE A 28 -4.63 8.16 -6.00
N ALA A 29 -4.36 8.59 -4.78
CA ALA A 29 -5.33 9.00 -3.78
C ALA A 29 -4.80 10.19 -2.95
N PRO A 30 -5.69 11.14 -2.60
CA PRO A 30 -5.38 12.28 -1.75
C PRO A 30 -5.32 11.89 -0.26
N ASP A 31 -6.03 10.84 0.14
CA ASP A 31 -6.00 10.33 1.51
C ASP A 31 -4.74 9.49 1.75
N ALA A 32 -4.16 9.61 2.96
CA ALA A 32 -3.04 8.77 3.35
C ALA A 32 -3.47 7.33 3.58
N PHE A 33 -2.68 6.38 3.08
CA PHE A 33 -2.90 4.95 3.23
C PHE A 33 -1.61 4.21 3.52
N ILE A 34 -1.75 2.96 4.00
CA ILE A 34 -0.61 2.12 4.38
C ILE A 34 -0.26 1.21 3.22
N PHE A 35 1.01 1.17 2.85
CA PHE A 35 1.60 0.15 1.99
C PHE A 35 2.62 -0.66 2.78
N LEU A 36 2.44 -1.98 2.83
CA LEU A 36 3.38 -2.93 3.39
C LEU A 36 3.81 -3.92 2.32
N GLU A 37 5.11 -3.97 2.05
CA GLU A 37 5.73 -5.03 1.28
C GLU A 37 6.60 -5.90 2.20
N GLN A 38 6.20 -7.16 2.35
CA GLN A 38 6.93 -8.14 3.16
C GLN A 38 6.97 -9.47 2.41
N ASP A 39 8.17 -10.05 2.30
CA ASP A 39 8.39 -11.33 1.62
C ASP A 39 7.81 -11.36 0.18
N GLY A 40 7.81 -10.19 -0.49
CA GLY A 40 7.26 -10.01 -1.84
C GLY A 40 5.74 -9.80 -1.91
N LYS A 41 5.01 -9.97 -0.79
CA LYS A 41 3.57 -9.68 -0.70
C LYS A 41 3.34 -8.19 -0.47
N ARG A 42 2.53 -7.56 -1.31
CA ARG A 42 2.11 -6.15 -1.22
C ARG A 42 0.72 -6.04 -0.63
N THR A 43 0.62 -5.36 0.51
CA THR A 43 -0.64 -5.15 1.24
C THR A 43 -0.95 -3.67 1.31
N LEU A 44 -2.18 -3.29 0.96
CA LEU A 44 -2.70 -1.94 1.17
C LEU A 44 -3.76 -1.94 2.27
N VAL A 45 -3.66 -0.97 3.17
CA VAL A 45 -4.72 -0.69 4.14
C VAL A 45 -5.23 0.72 3.89
N LEU A 46 -6.52 0.86 3.57
CA LEU A 46 -7.13 2.12 3.14
C LEU A 46 -8.41 2.43 3.90
N SER A 47 -8.91 3.66 3.76
CA SER A 47 -10.25 4.03 4.20
C SER A 47 -11.32 3.32 3.37
N ASP A 48 -12.53 3.18 3.93
CA ASP A 48 -13.68 2.63 3.20
C ASP A 48 -14.04 3.48 1.97
N LEU A 49 -13.66 4.76 1.96
CA LEU A 49 -13.83 5.64 0.81
C LEU A 49 -12.90 5.26 -0.36
N GLU A 50 -11.67 4.86 -0.05
CA GLU A 50 -10.64 4.57 -1.05
C GLU A 50 -10.54 3.08 -1.43
N ILE A 51 -11.10 2.18 -0.61
CA ILE A 51 -10.94 0.73 -0.81
C ILE A 51 -11.47 0.24 -2.16
N ASP A 52 -12.65 0.70 -2.58
CA ASP A 52 -13.26 0.28 -3.83
C ASP A 52 -12.50 0.81 -5.05
N ARG A 53 -11.87 1.98 -4.91
CA ARG A 53 -11.00 2.53 -5.95
C ARG A 53 -9.70 1.73 -6.03
N ALA A 54 -9.07 1.45 -4.89
CA ALA A 54 -7.84 0.66 -4.83
C ALA A 54 -8.04 -0.73 -5.42
N ARG A 55 -9.15 -1.41 -5.13
CA ARG A 55 -9.50 -2.71 -5.73
C ARG A 55 -9.53 -2.70 -7.27
N ARG A 56 -9.82 -1.55 -7.89
CA ARG A 56 -9.91 -1.41 -9.35
C ARG A 56 -8.62 -0.89 -10.00
N GLN A 57 -7.79 -0.18 -9.25
CA GLN A 57 -6.72 0.67 -9.79
C GLN A 57 -5.34 0.33 -9.24
N ALA A 58 -5.24 -0.22 -8.04
CA ALA A 58 -3.97 -0.45 -7.36
C ALA A 58 -3.30 -1.76 -7.78
N GLU A 59 -1.97 -1.77 -7.73
CA GLU A 59 -1.11 -2.95 -7.88
C GLU A 59 -0.73 -3.47 -6.49
N ALA A 60 -1.55 -4.37 -5.94
CA ALA A 60 -1.34 -5.00 -4.63
C ALA A 60 -1.91 -6.42 -4.61
N ASP A 61 -1.36 -7.28 -3.75
CA ASP A 61 -1.83 -8.66 -3.56
C ASP A 61 -3.01 -8.71 -2.57
N GLU A 62 -3.03 -7.79 -1.59
CA GLU A 62 -4.03 -7.73 -0.53
C GLU A 62 -4.47 -6.28 -0.29
N ILE A 63 -5.78 -6.08 -0.16
CA ILE A 63 -6.39 -4.77 0.07
C ILE A 63 -7.40 -4.89 1.22
N LEU A 64 -7.13 -4.20 2.32
CA LEU A 64 -7.90 -4.24 3.55
C LEU A 64 -8.46 -2.84 3.89
N PRO A 65 -9.69 -2.74 4.41
CA PRO A 65 -10.17 -1.50 4.99
C PRO A 65 -9.58 -1.29 6.39
N TYR A 66 -9.45 -0.06 6.86
CA TYR A 66 -9.04 0.24 8.24
C TYR A 66 -9.97 -0.41 9.28
N SER A 67 -11.26 -0.52 8.97
CA SER A 67 -12.30 -1.06 9.86
C SER A 67 -12.07 -2.51 10.27
N VAL A 68 -11.16 -3.26 9.65
CA VAL A 68 -10.80 -4.62 10.12
C VAL A 68 -9.86 -4.62 11.33
N PHE A 69 -9.31 -3.46 11.70
CA PHE A 69 -8.35 -3.30 12.80
C PHE A 69 -8.92 -2.50 13.99
N GLU A 70 -10.19 -2.12 13.93
CA GLU A 70 -10.96 -1.56 15.05
C GLU A 70 -11.58 -2.69 15.90
#